data_AF-A0AAU8ZHN3-F1
#
_entry.id   AF-A0AAU8ZHN3-F1
#
_cell.length_a   1.000
_cell.length_b   1.000
_cell.length_c   1.000
_cell.angle_alpha   90.00
_cell.angle_beta   90.00
_cell.angle_gamma   90.00
#
_symmetry.space_group_name_H-M   'P 1'
#
loop_
_entity.id
_entity.type
_entity.pdbx_description
1 polymer ?
#
loop_
_entity_poly.entity_id
_entity_poly.type
_entity_poly.pdbx_seq_one_letter_code
_entity_poly.pdbx_strand_id
1 'polypeptide(L)' 'MRKSIFIKRLYLSFGADTELWYTTRKNDSRLYSLFHVGFCPDYCPNVGMKAFVIDVTLPFLIFSIGWAKKRK' A
#
# COMPACT_ATOMS: atom_id res chain seq x y z
N MET A 1 0.03 -0.02 11.66
CA MET A 1 -1.36 -0.57 11.69
C MET A 1 -2.16 0.10 10.57
N ARG A 2 -2.74 -0.66 9.64
CA ARG A 2 -3.51 -0.13 8.50
C ARG A 2 -5.02 -0.23 8.77
N LYS A 3 -5.78 0.81 8.42
CA LYS A 3 -7.24 0.82 8.41
C LYS A 3 -7.73 0.86 6.96
N SER A 4 -8.65 -0.03 6.62
CA SER A 4 -9.23 -0.13 5.28
C SER A 4 -10.74 0.02 5.30
N ILE A 5 -11.29 0.65 4.27
CA ILE A 5 -12.72 0.84 4.05
C ILE A 5 -13.06 0.35 2.64
N PHE A 6 -14.19 -0.36 2.53
CA PHE A 6 -14.79 -0.75 1.26
C PHE A 6 -16.11 -0.03 1.05
N ILE A 7 -16.26 0.63 -0.10
CA ILE A 7 -17.53 1.24 -0.55
C ILE A 7 -17.89 0.62 -1.89
N LYS A 8 -18.81 -0.36 -1.89
CA LYS A 8 -19.16 -1.20 -3.04
C LYS A 8 -17.95 -1.92 -3.65
N ARG A 9 -17.31 -1.32 -4.65
CA ARG A 9 -16.12 -1.83 -5.34
C ARG A 9 -14.88 -0.98 -5.09
N LEU A 10 -15.02 0.17 -4.43
CA LEU A 10 -13.89 1.04 -4.10
C LEU A 10 -13.23 0.53 -2.83
N TYR A 11 -11.92 0.39 -2.86
CA TYR A 11 -11.06 0.11 -1.71
C TYR A 11 -10.25 1.36 -1.39
N LEU A 12 -10.28 1.76 -0.12
CA LEU A 12 -9.43 2.81 0.42
C LEU A 12 -8.73 2.27 1.66
N SER A 13 -7.43 2.52 1.78
CA SER A 13 -6.67 2.16 2.98
C SER A 13 -5.75 3.29 3.38
N PHE A 14 -5.59 3.44 4.69
CA PHE A 14 -4.69 4.40 5.29
C PHE A 14 -3.93 3.73 6.43
N GLY A 15 -2.63 3.97 6.51
CA GLY A 15 -1.81 3.48 7.60
C GLY A 15 -0.64 4.41 7.87
N ALA A 16 -0.04 4.23 9.04
CA ALA A 16 1.26 4.81 9.35
C ALA A 16 2.32 3.71 9.33
N ASP A 17 3.48 4.05 8.78
CA ASP A 17 4.68 3.24 8.78
C ASP A 17 5.84 4.02 9.38
N THR A 18 6.30 3.60 10.55
CA THR A 18 7.34 4.28 11.31
C THR A 18 8.75 3.92 10.83
N GLU A 19 8.88 2.99 9.89
CA GLU A 19 10.18 2.58 9.37
C GLU A 19 10.68 3.56 8.30
N LEU A 20 11.89 4.07 8.49
CA LEU A 20 12.60 4.83 7.46
C LEU A 20 13.04 3.88 6.36
N TRP A 21 12.56 4.10 5.15
CA TRP A 21 13.01 3.33 4.00
C TRP A 21 14.34 3.86 3.51
N TYR A 22 15.36 3.01 3.55
CA TYR A 22 16.63 3.30 2.94
C TYR A 22 17.21 2.06 2.27
N THR A 23 18.03 2.30 1.27
CA THR A 23 18.92 1.27 0.70
C THR A 23 20.37 1.66 0.97
N THR A 24 21.22 0.65 1.15
CA THR A 24 22.66 0.85 1.37
C THR A 24 23.38 0.83 0.02
N ARG A 25 24.13 1.89 -0.28
CA ARG A 25 24.96 1.99 -1.48
C ARG A 25 26.27 1.21 -1.32
N LYS A 26 26.98 0.99 -2.43
CA LYS A 26 28.29 0.29 -2.45
C LYS A 26 29.37 0.91 -1.55
N ASN A 27 29.18 2.16 -1.12
CA ASN A 27 30.09 2.92 -0.25
C ASN A 27 29.55 3.07 1.19
N ASP A 28 28.69 2.14 1.62
CA ASP A 28 28.01 2.13 2.93
C ASP A 28 27.13 3.35 3.26
N SER A 29 26.92 4.24 2.27
CA SER A 29 26.03 5.39 2.43
C SER A 29 24.57 4.96 2.34
N ARG A 30 23.71 5.58 3.16
CA ARG A 30 22.26 5.38 3.12
C ARG A 30 21.61 6.29 2.08
N LEU A 31 20.86 5.70 1.16
CA LEU A 31 19.97 6.42 0.26
C LEU A 31 18.55 6.27 0.81
N TYR A 32 17.97 7.36 1.30
CA TYR A 32 16.61 7.37 1.85
C TYR A 32 15.60 7.54 0.72
N SER A 33 14.56 6.70 0.72
CA SER A 33 13.43 6.83 -0.18
C SER A 33 12.35 7.67 0.47
N LEU A 34 12.01 8.81 -0.15
CA LEU A 34 10.96 9.72 0.34
C LEU A 34 9.58 9.40 -0.25
N PHE A 35 9.51 8.55 -1.27
CA PHE A 35 8.29 8.29 -2.01
C PHE A 35 8.35 6.94 -2.71
N HIS A 36 7.29 6.15 -2.58
CA HIS A 36 7.08 4.91 -3.33
C HIS A 36 5.69 4.88 -3.95
N VAL A 37 5.61 4.34 -5.16
CA VAL A 37 4.35 3.94 -5.79
C VAL A 37 4.42 2.44 -6.03
N GLY A 38 3.46 1.70 -5.46
CA GLY A 38 3.34 0.25 -5.59
C GLY A 38 2.01 -0.13 -6.24
N PHE A 39 1.97 -1.35 -6.76
CA PHE A 39 0.72 -2.02 -7.12
C PHE A 39 0.68 -3.37 -6.43
N CYS A 40 -0.46 -3.70 -5.82
CA CYS A 40 -0.68 -5.00 -5.20
C CYS A 40 -2.04 -5.55 -5.63
N PRO A 41 -2.11 -6.77 -6.19
CA PRO A 41 -3.36 -7.50 -6.32
C PRO A 41 -3.74 -8.07 -4.94
N ASP A 42 -4.32 -7.24 -4.10
CA ASP A 42 -4.68 -7.63 -2.73
C ASP A 42 -5.92 -8.54 -2.74
N TYR A 43 -5.83 -9.69 -2.06
CA TYR A 43 -6.99 -10.55 -1.83
C TYR A 43 -7.60 -10.15 -0.50
N CYS A 44 -8.84 -9.68 -0.52
CA CYS A 44 -9.48 -9.26 0.71
C CYS A 44 -10.36 -10.41 1.24
N PRO A 45 -9.89 -11.20 2.22
CA PRO A 45 -10.58 -12.41 2.68
C PRO A 45 -11.96 -12.10 3.28
N ASN A 46 -12.14 -10.91 3.87
CA ASN A 46 -13.40 -10.50 4.51
C ASN A 46 -14.57 -10.29 3.54
N VAL A 47 -14.32 -10.07 2.24
CA VAL A 47 -15.37 -9.80 1.24
C VAL A 47 -15.35 -10.76 0.05
N GLY A 48 -14.40 -11.71 0.00
CA GLY A 48 -14.29 -12.67 -1.11
C GLY A 48 -14.01 -12.02 -2.47
N MET A 49 -13.45 -10.81 -2.47
CA MET A 49 -13.17 -10.01 -3.67
C MET A 49 -11.67 -9.85 -3.89
N LYS A 50 -11.25 -9.82 -5.17
CA LYS A 50 -9.88 -9.48 -5.56
C LYS A 50 -9.81 -7.99 -5.83
N ALA A 51 -8.97 -7.27 -5.11
CA ALA A 51 -8.75 -5.83 -5.31
C ALA A 51 -7.49 -5.60 -6.13
N PHE A 52 -7.59 -4.70 -7.10
CA PHE A 52 -6.42 -4.07 -7.71
C PHE A 52 -6.16 -2.78 -6.95
N VAL A 53 -5.02 -2.70 -6.25
CA VAL A 53 -4.70 -1.59 -5.34
C VAL A 53 -3.44 -0.89 -5.83
N ILE A 54 -3.52 0.44 -5.89
CA ILE A 54 -2.39 1.34 -6.06
C ILE A 54 -2.04 1.87 -4.66
N ASP A 55 -0.78 1.69 -4.27
CA ASP A 55 -0.24 2.13 -3.00
C ASP A 55 0.67 3.34 -3.23
N VAL A 56 0.45 4.40 -2.46
CA VAL A 56 1.31 5.57 -2.38
C VAL A 56 1.85 5.64 -0.96
N THR A 57 3.17 5.56 -0.84
CA THR A 57 3.86 5.46 0.44
C THR A 57 4.81 6.64 0.58
N LEU A 58 4.58 7.45 1.61
CA LEU A 58 5.46 8.53 2.09
C LEU A 58 6.01 8.15 3.47
N PRO A 59 7.16 8.69 3.91
CA PRO A 59 7.61 8.51 5.28
C PRO A 59 6.46 8.76 6.26
N PHE A 60 6.22 7.81 7.17
CA PHE A 60 5.16 7.87 8.18
C PHE A 60 3.72 7.70 7.68
N LEU A 61 3.46 7.68 6.37
CA LEU A 61 2.12 7.67 5.80
C LEU A 61 1.99 6.73 4.59
N ILE A 62 1.00 5.83 4.67
CA ILE A 62 0.62 4.95 3.57
C ILE A 62 -0.82 5.25 3.18
N PHE A 63 -1.02 5.52 1.90
CA PHE A 63 -2.34 5.63 1.30
C PHE A 63 -2.50 4.60 0.20
N SER A 64 -3.63 3.90 0.19
CA SER A 64 -3.95 2.91 -0.85
C SER A 64 -5.31 3.20 -1.44
N ILE A 65 -5.43 3.15 -2.76
CA ILE A 65 -6.70 3.25 -3.47
C ILE A 65 -6.80 2.14 -4.50
N GLY A 66 -7.97 1.52 -4.59
CA GLY A 66 -8.13 0.38 -5.48
C GLY A 66 -9.55 0.07 -5.87
N TRP A 67 -9.68 -0.85 -6.81
CA TRP A 67 -10.97 -1.40 -7.24
C TRP A 67 -11.04 -2.90 -7.01
N ALA A 68 -12.10 -3.33 -6.34
CA ALA A 68 -12.44 -4.71 -6.07
C ALA A 68 -13.35 -5.28 -7.16
N LYS A 69 -13.01 -6.47 -7.65
CA LYS A 69 -13.83 -7.26 -8.58
C LYS A 69 -14.26 -8.54 -7.88
N LYS A 70 -15.53 -8.93 -8.05
CA LYS A 70 -16.00 -10.25 -7.62
C LYS A 70 -15.16 -11.30 -8.36
N ARG A 71 -14.61 -12.25 -7.60
CA ARG A 71 -13.99 -13.45 -8.16
C ARG A 71 -15.13 -14.25 -8.82
N LYS A 72 -15.02 -14.48 -10.13
CA LYS A 72 -15.91 -15.43 -10.84
C LYS A 72 -15.54 -16.84 -10.44
#